data_AF-A0A2G2A1I4-F1
#
_entry.id   AF-A0A2G2A1I4-F1
#
_cell.length_a   1.000
_cell.length_b   1.000
_cell.length_c   1.000
_cell.angle_alpha   90.00
_cell.angle_beta   90.00
_cell.angle_gamma   90.00
#
_symmetry.space_group_name_H-M   'P 1'
#
loop_
_entity.id
_entity.type
_entity.pdbx_description
1 polymer ?
#
loop_
_entity_poly.entity_id
_entity_poly.type
_entity_poly.pdbx_seq_one_letter_code
_entity_poly.pdbx_strand_id
1 'polypeptide(L)'
;MRQYEPIWNRLKLDHTASIQAPVHLHLRIIKAVKKEKTKDQGWKLLVSEKNLAFKLHREIEGETITFSFIEIATKIELKDL
;
A
#
# COMPACT_ATOMS: atom_id res chain seq x y z
N MET A 1 16.68 8.85 5.21
CA MET A 1 15.22 8.74 5.06
C MET A 1 14.91 8.23 3.65
N ARG A 2 13.98 7.28 3.47
CA ARG A 2 13.66 6.76 2.12
C ARG A 2 12.70 7.73 1.42
N GLN A 3 12.97 8.11 0.17
CA GLN A 3 12.21 9.16 -0.55
C GLN A 3 10.67 8.95 -0.54
N TYR A 4 10.21 7.70 -0.59
CA TYR A 4 8.78 7.36 -0.69
C TYR A 4 8.18 6.86 0.63
N GLU A 5 8.93 6.92 1.73
CA GLU A 5 8.47 6.61 3.08
C GLU A 5 7.28 7.48 3.53
N PRO A 6 7.20 8.79 3.20
CA PRO A 6 6.04 9.60 3.55
C PRO A 6 4.74 9.11 2.89
N ILE A 7 4.79 8.69 1.62
CA ILE A 7 3.63 8.12 0.91
C ILE A 7 3.19 6.82 1.58
N TRP A 8 4.15 5.97 1.95
CA TRP A 8 3.86 4.73 2.65
C TRP A 8 3.23 4.96 4.03
N ASN A 9 3.73 5.93 4.80
CA ASN A 9 3.15 6.27 6.10
C ASN A 9 1.74 6.83 5.95
N ARG A 10 1.49 7.68 4.95
CA ARG A 10 0.15 8.17 4.62
C ARG A 10 -0.82 7.04 4.30
N LEU A 11 -0.38 6.07 3.47
CA LEU A 11 -1.18 4.88 3.14
C LEU A 11 -1.55 4.05 4.38
N LYS A 12 -0.63 3.90 5.34
CA LYS A 12 -0.92 3.14 6.58
C LYS A 12 -1.94 3.83 7.49
N LEU A 13 -2.00 5.16 7.47
CA LEU A 13 -2.88 5.95 8.33
C LEU A 13 -4.25 6.18 7.68
N ASP A 14 -4.23 6.67 6.43
CA ASP A 14 -5.43 7.17 5.75
C ASP A 14 -6.00 6.15 4.75
N HIS A 15 -5.32 5.02 4.54
CA HIS A 15 -5.61 4.04 3.48
C HIS A 15 -5.57 4.59 2.04
N THR A 16 -5.18 5.85 1.87
CA THR A 16 -5.04 6.53 0.59
C THR A 16 -3.86 7.52 0.63
N ALA A 17 -3.19 7.71 -0.50
CA ALA A 17 -2.16 8.73 -0.66
C ALA A 17 -2.00 9.10 -2.13
N SER A 18 -1.91 10.39 -2.44
CA SER A 18 -1.65 10.89 -3.79
C SER A 18 -0.31 11.60 -3.90
N ILE A 19 0.28 11.54 -5.09
CA ILE A 19 1.49 12.29 -5.43
C ILE A 19 1.39 12.80 -6.87
N GLN A 20 1.72 14.07 -7.07
CA GLN A 20 1.92 14.64 -8.39
C GLN A 20 3.37 14.42 -8.83
N ALA A 21 3.55 13.86 -10.02
CA ALA A 21 4.85 13.62 -10.61
C ALA A 21 4.76 13.52 -12.15
N PRO A 22 5.82 13.89 -12.87
CA PRO A 22 5.90 13.65 -14.31
C PRO A 22 5.67 12.17 -14.66
N VAL A 23 4.92 11.92 -15.74
CA VAL A 23 4.50 10.57 -16.18
C VAL A 23 5.66 9.60 -16.31
N HIS A 24 6.82 10.06 -16.81
CA HIS A 24 8.01 9.22 -16.96
C HIS A 24 8.57 8.68 -15.63
N LEU A 25 8.25 9.31 -14.50
CA LEU A 25 8.64 8.85 -13.16
C LEU A 25 7.63 7.89 -12.53
N HIS A 26 6.40 7.79 -13.05
CA HIS A 26 5.32 7.04 -12.39
C HIS A 26 5.70 5.59 -12.10
N LEU A 27 6.29 4.90 -13.08
CA LEU A 27 6.71 3.51 -12.91
C LEU A 27 7.75 3.34 -11.80
N ARG A 28 8.65 4.31 -11.63
CA ARG A 28 9.66 4.31 -10.56
C ARG A 28 9.02 4.52 -9.20
N ILE A 29 8.09 5.47 -9.09
CA ILE A 29 7.34 5.75 -7.86
C ILE A 29 6.55 4.51 -7.43
N ILE A 30 5.78 3.91 -8.35
CA ILE A 30 4.97 2.72 -8.06
C ILE A 30 5.84 1.56 -7.56
N LYS A 31 6.99 1.31 -8.20
CA LYS A 31 7.94 0.28 -7.75
C LYS A 31 8.49 0.59 -6.36
N ALA A 32 8.79 1.86 -6.07
CA ALA A 32 9.29 2.26 -4.77
C ALA A 32 8.24 2.08 -3.66
N VAL A 33 6.99 2.51 -3.87
CA VAL A 33 5.89 2.31 -2.91
C VAL A 33 5.62 0.83 -2.66
N LYS A 34 5.62 -0.01 -3.72
CA LYS A 34 5.54 -1.47 -3.57
C LYS A 34 6.70 -2.03 -2.73
N LYS A 35 7.91 -1.50 -2.90
CA LYS A 35 9.09 -1.91 -2.13
C LYS A 35 8.96 -1.53 -0.66
N GLU A 36 8.41 -0.37 -0.34
CA GLU A 36 8.12 0.02 1.05
C GLU A 36 7.13 -0.97 1.70
N LYS A 37 6.02 -1.31 1.02
CA LYS A 37 5.08 -2.35 1.46
C LYS A 37 5.76 -3.69 1.73
N THR A 38 6.64 -4.11 0.83
CA THR A 38 7.32 -5.41 0.98
C THR A 38 8.30 -5.41 2.15
N LYS A 39 8.97 -4.29 2.41
CA LYS A 39 9.97 -4.16 3.47
C LYS A 39 9.37 -3.95 4.86
N ASP A 40 8.18 -3.37 4.97
CA ASP A 40 7.53 -3.10 6.24
C ASP A 40 6.91 -4.38 6.83
N GLN A 41 7.75 -5.20 7.48
CA GLN A 41 7.31 -6.43 8.14
C GLN A 41 6.43 -6.14 9.36
N GLY A 42 6.68 -5.02 10.06
CA GLY A 42 5.88 -4.62 11.22
C GLY A 42 4.42 -4.36 10.84
N TRP A 43 4.19 -3.61 9.76
CA TRP A 43 2.83 -3.39 9.25
C TRP A 43 2.16 -4.69 8.80
N LYS A 44 2.88 -5.59 8.13
CA LYS A 44 2.32 -6.90 7.72
C LYS A 44 1.88 -7.72 8.92
N LEU A 45 2.69 -7.76 9.98
CA LEU A 45 2.37 -8.47 11.21
C LEU A 45 1.12 -7.87 11.87
N LEU A 46 1.08 -6.55 12.05
CA LEU A 46 -0.07 -5.84 12.63
C LEU A 46 -1.38 -6.08 11.86
N VAL A 47 -1.31 -6.12 10.53
CA VAL A 47 -2.47 -6.41 9.67
C VAL A 47 -2.91 -7.86 9.83
N SER A 48 -1.96 -8.80 9.89
CA SER A 48 -2.23 -10.22 10.09
C SER A 48 -2.83 -10.54 11.46
N GLU A 49 -2.34 -9.91 12.54
CA GLU A 49 -2.87 -10.07 13.89
C GLU A 49 -4.34 -9.61 13.99
N LYS A 50 -4.72 -8.65 13.14
CA LYS A 50 -6.09 -8.17 13.03
C LYS A 50 -6.96 -8.99 12.07
N ASN A 51 -6.43 -10.08 11.50
CA ASN A 51 -7.09 -10.87 10.46
C ASN A 51 -7.53 -10.02 9.25
N LEU A 52 -6.79 -8.94 8.97
CA LEU A 52 -7.05 -8.08 7.81
C LEU A 52 -6.11 -8.49 6.68
N ALA A 53 -6.54 -8.22 5.45
CA ALA A 53 -5.68 -8.35 4.29
C ALA A 53 -5.93 -7.17 3.35
N PHE A 54 -4.88 -6.51 2.89
CA PHE A 54 -4.98 -5.35 2.00
C PHE A 54 -4.19 -5.55 0.71
N LYS A 55 -4.82 -5.20 -0.41
CA LYS A 55 -4.21 -5.08 -1.72
C LYS A 55 -3.87 -3.62 -1.99
N LEU A 56 -2.65 -3.35 -2.44
CA LEU A 56 -2.27 -2.02 -2.91
C LEU A 56 -2.85 -1.79 -4.31
N HIS A 57 -3.80 -0.87 -4.41
CA HIS A 57 -4.36 -0.36 -5.65
C HIS A 57 -3.68 0.95 -6.05
N ARG A 58 -3.79 1.30 -7.33
CA ARG A 58 -3.31 2.58 -7.86
C ARG A 58 -4.19 3.06 -9.00
N GLU A 59 -4.37 4.36 -9.07
CA GLU A 59 -5.02 5.07 -10.17
C GLU A 59 -4.09 6.18 -10.65
N ILE A 60 -4.14 6.47 -11.94
CA ILE A 60 -3.31 7.51 -12.56
C ILE A 60 -4.25 8.46 -13.31
N GLU A 61 -4.18 9.73 -12.98
CA GLU A 61 -4.93 10.81 -13.63
C GLU A 61 -3.97 11.94 -13.98
N GLY A 62 -3.62 12.04 -15.26
CA GLY A 62 -2.61 12.98 -15.74
C GLY A 62 -1.26 12.75 -15.07
N GLU A 63 -0.78 13.75 -14.33
CA GLU A 63 0.48 13.69 -13.57
C GLU A 63 0.29 13.20 -12.13
N THR A 64 -0.93 12.87 -11.72
CA THR A 64 -1.23 12.43 -10.35
C THR A 64 -1.33 10.91 -10.29
N ILE A 65 -0.66 10.32 -9.29
CA ILE A 65 -0.83 8.91 -8.92
C ILE A 65 -1.51 8.86 -7.56
N THR A 66 -2.65 8.18 -7.49
CA THR A 66 -3.34 7.90 -6.24
C THR A 66 -3.13 6.44 -5.89
N PHE A 67 -2.60 6.17 -4.71
CA PHE A 67 -2.48 4.84 -4.13
C PHE A 67 -3.57 4.64 -3.11
N SER A 68 -4.15 3.44 -3.04
CA SER A 68 -5.13 3.10 -2.02
C SER A 68 -4.97 1.65 -1.54
N PHE A 69 -5.35 1.38 -0.30
CA PHE A 69 -5.55 0.02 0.16
C PHE A 69 -6.99 -0.42 -0.04
N ILE A 70 -7.15 -1.54 -0.73
CA ILE A 70 -8.42 -2.23 -0.86
C ILE A 70 -8.35 -3.45 0.04
N GLU A 71 -9.25 -3.53 1.02
CA GLU A 71 -9.40 -4.71 1.86
C GLU A 71 -9.85 -5.89 0.99
N ILE A 72 -9.20 -7.04 1.17
CA ILE A 72 -9.58 -8.28 0.52
C ILE A 72 -10.14 -9.22 1.57
N ALA A 73 -11.36 -9.71 1.34
CA ALA A 73 -12.00 -10.68 2.22
C ALA A 73 -11.08 -11.87 2.43
N THR A 74 -10.67 -12.11 3.66
CA THR A 74 -9.88 -13.27 4.05
C THR A 74 -10.86 -14.38 4.38
N LYS A 75 -10.96 -15.41 3.53
CA LYS A 75 -11.67 -16.64 3.90
C LYS A 75 -10.87 -17.32 5.01
N ILE A 76 -11.25 -17.09 6.25
CA ILE A 76 -10.78 -17.91 7.37
C ILE A 76 -11.76 -19.09 7.44
N GLU A 77 -11.43 -20.20 6.79
CA GLU A 77 -11.98 -21.49 7.20
C GLU A 77 -11.26 -21.88 8.50
N LEU A 78 -11.84 -21.52 9.64
CA LEU A 78 -11.60 -22.25 10.88
C LEU A 78 -12.24 -23.62 10.68
N LYS A 79 -11.45 -24.62 10.28
CA LYS A 79 -11.83 -26.01 10.53
C LYS A 79 -11.45 -26.31 11.98
N ASP A 80 -12.48 -26.68 12.72
CA ASP A 80 -12.48 -26.92 14.16
C ASP A 80 -11.33 -27.83 14.62
N LEU A 81 -10.74 -27.47 15.76
CA LEU A 81 -9.82 -28.28 16.56
C LEU A 81 -10.60 -29.32 17.38
#